data_AF-A0A2U2MX18-F1
#
_entry.id   AF-A0A2U2MX18-F1
#
_cell.length_a   1.000
_cell.length_b   1.000
_cell.length_c   1.000
_cell.angle_alpha   90.00
_cell.angle_beta   90.00
_cell.angle_gamma   90.00
#
_symmetry.space_group_name_H-M   'P 1'
#
loop_
_entity.id
_entity.type
_entity.pdbx_description
1 polymer ?
#
loop_
_entity_poly.entity_id
_entity_poly.type
_entity_poly.pdbx_seq_one_letter_code
_entity_poly.pdbx_strand_id
1 'polypeptide(L)'
;MPAPFRTAFVLREVEQLSVEETAACLGVEPTTVKTRVHRASRLLQWNMPGELVSLFPRTFAFDRRRCDRLVARVLARLRLG
;
A
#
# COMPACT_ATOMS: atom_id res chain seq x y z
N MET A 1 11.25 11.74 6.60
CA MET A 1 10.35 12.50 5.67
C MET A 1 9.76 13.73 6.38
N PRO A 2 9.69 14.90 5.70
CA PRO A 2 9.08 16.13 6.22
C PRO A 2 7.60 16.02 6.58
N ALA A 3 7.14 16.81 7.57
CA ALA A 3 5.78 16.73 8.10
C ALA A 3 4.67 16.97 7.05
N PRO A 4 4.73 17.98 6.16
CA PRO A 4 3.65 18.24 5.20
C PRO A 4 3.42 17.11 4.20
N PHE A 5 4.48 16.39 3.85
CA PHE A 5 4.41 15.22 2.95
C PHE A 5 3.87 14.00 3.69
N ARG A 6 4.27 13.81 4.95
CA ARG A 6 3.77 12.75 5.81
C ARG A 6 2.27 12.86 6.03
N THR A 7 1.78 14.03 6.41
CA THR A 7 0.36 14.22 6.69
C THR A 7 -0.48 14.02 5.43
N ALA A 8 -0.06 14.56 4.29
CA ALA A 8 -0.75 14.32 3.01
C ALA A 8 -0.78 12.84 2.62
N PHE A 9 0.32 12.10 2.86
CA PHE A 9 0.40 10.67 2.59
C PHE A 9 -0.52 9.85 3.50
N VAL A 10 -0.53 10.11 4.81
CA VAL A 10 -1.40 9.39 5.76
C VAL A 10 -2.87 9.60 5.42
N LEU A 11 -3.29 10.85 5.18
CA LEU A 11 -4.68 11.16 4.85
C LEU A 11 -5.14 10.47 3.55
N ARG A 12 -4.25 10.34 2.56
CA ARG A 12 -4.59 9.74 1.25
C ARG A 12 -4.47 8.23 1.19
N GLU A 13 -3.40 7.66 1.75
CA GLU A 13 -3.08 6.24 1.58
C GLU A 13 -3.52 5.39 2.78
N VAL A 14 -3.66 5.98 3.97
CA VAL A 14 -4.09 5.26 5.18
C VAL A 14 -5.56 5.55 5.47
N GLU A 15 -5.93 6.83 5.57
CA GLU A 15 -7.31 7.24 5.86
C GLU A 15 -8.22 7.22 4.62
N GLN A 16 -7.64 7.02 3.42
CA GLN A 16 -8.37 6.89 2.14
C GLN A 16 -9.28 8.10 1.79
N LEU A 17 -9.03 9.27 2.38
CA LEU A 17 -9.75 10.50 2.02
C LEU A 17 -9.49 10.88 0.58
N SER A 18 -10.44 11.51 -0.11
CA SER A 18 -10.25 12.06 -1.46
C SER A 18 -9.19 13.17 -1.51
N VAL A 19 -8.80 13.58 -2.72
CA VAL A 19 -7.85 14.70 -2.92
C VAL A 19 -8.46 16.00 -2.38
N GLU A 20 -9.76 16.18 -2.59
CA GLU A 20 -10.56 17.33 -2.22
C GLU A 20 -10.72 17.43 -0.69
N GLU A 21 -11.07 16.33 -0.02
CA GLU A 21 -11.16 16.27 1.45
C GLU A 21 -9.79 16.52 2.08
N THR A 22 -8.73 15.90 1.54
CA THR A 22 -7.36 16.12 2.02
C THR A 22 -6.92 17.58 1.87
N ALA A 23 -7.27 18.21 0.74
CA ALA A 23 -6.97 19.61 0.46
C ALA A 23 -7.66 20.54 1.48
N ALA A 24 -8.94 20.29 1.76
CA ALA A 24 -9.70 21.00 2.77
C ALA A 24 -9.09 20.83 4.18
N CYS A 25 -8.74 19.61 4.58
CA CYS A 25 -8.11 19.35 5.88
C CYS A 25 -6.76 20.04 6.05
N LEU A 26 -5.99 20.19 4.96
CA LEU A 26 -4.64 20.76 5.00
C LEU A 26 -4.58 22.25 4.65
N GLY A 27 -5.70 22.87 4.25
CA GLY A 27 -5.75 24.27 3.83
C GLY A 27 -4.88 24.56 2.60
N VAL A 28 -4.84 23.66 1.62
CA VAL A 28 -4.03 23.82 0.40
C VAL A 28 -4.84 23.52 -0.86
N GLU A 29 -4.29 23.91 -2.02
CA GLU A 29 -4.86 23.54 -3.32
C GLU A 29 -4.87 22.01 -3.56
N PRO A 30 -5.94 21.43 -4.14
CA PRO A 30 -6.01 20.02 -4.53
C PRO A 30 -4.83 19.55 -5.39
N THR A 31 -4.30 20.42 -6.25
CA THR A 31 -3.12 20.14 -7.07
C THR A 31 -1.87 19.90 -6.23
N THR A 32 -1.74 20.64 -5.11
CA THR A 32 -0.61 20.52 -4.17
C THR A 32 -0.65 19.17 -3.44
N VAL A 33 -1.84 18.65 -3.13
CA VAL A 33 -1.99 17.33 -2.49
C VAL A 33 -1.34 16.25 -3.36
N LYS A 34 -1.65 16.21 -4.66
CA LYS A 34 -1.06 15.23 -5.59
C LYS A 34 0.46 15.28 -5.60
N THR A 35 1.04 16.48 -5.67
CA THR A 35 2.51 16.64 -5.64
C THR A 35 3.11 16.22 -4.30
N ARG A 36 2.46 16.54 -3.18
CA ARG A 36 2.93 16.16 -1.84
C ARG A 36 2.91 14.65 -1.65
N VAL A 37 1.84 13.97 -2.07
CA VAL A 37 1.73 12.50 -2.00
C VAL A 37 2.80 11.86 -2.88
N HIS A 38 2.95 12.30 -4.13
CA HIS A 38 3.98 11.74 -5.02
C HIS A 38 5.39 11.87 -4.43
N ARG A 39 5.74 13.05 -3.89
CA ARG A 39 7.03 13.26 -3.21
C ARG A 39 7.17 12.42 -1.95
N ALA A 40 6.10 12.26 -1.18
CA ALA A 40 6.07 11.40 0.00
C ALA A 40 6.39 9.95 -0.36
N SER A 41 5.72 9.39 -1.36
CA SER A 41 5.94 8.01 -1.83
C SER A 41 7.38 7.80 -2.30
N ARG A 42 7.95 8.75 -3.06
CA ARG A 42 9.36 8.67 -3.48
C ARG A 42 10.34 8.74 -2.32
N LEU A 43 10.11 9.62 -1.34
CA LEU A 43 10.95 9.70 -0.16
C LEU A 43 10.87 8.41 0.66
N LEU A 44 9.68 7.82 0.81
CA LEU A 44 9.53 6.54 1.50
C LEU A 44 10.30 5.42 0.79
N GLN A 45 10.19 5.34 -0.54
CA GLN A 45 10.92 4.36 -1.35
C GLN A 45 12.45 4.55 -1.27
N TRP A 46 12.94 5.79 -1.37
CA TRP A 46 14.39 6.06 -1.30
C TRP A 46 15.00 5.84 0.08
N ASN A 47 14.23 6.03 1.16
CA ASN A 47 14.70 5.76 2.51
C ASN A 47 14.54 4.28 2.90
N MET A 48 14.02 3.44 2.00
CA MET A 48 13.88 2.01 2.23
C MET A 48 15.22 1.32 1.97
N PRO A 49 15.75 0.51 2.92
CA PRO A 49 17.00 -0.21 2.71
C PRO A 49 16.89 -1.13 1.49
N GLY A 50 17.89 -1.13 0.61
CA GLY A 50 17.89 -1.98 -0.59
C GLY A 50 17.71 -3.48 -0.27
N GLU A 51 18.25 -3.93 0.86
CA GLU A 51 18.05 -5.29 1.36
C GLU A 51 16.57 -5.58 1.65
N LEU A 52 15.85 -4.62 2.25
CA LEU A 52 14.42 -4.73 2.55
C LEU A 52 13.60 -4.82 1.26
N VAL A 53 13.91 -3.97 0.26
CA VAL A 53 13.29 -4.01 -1.07
C VAL A 53 13.52 -5.36 -1.76
N SER A 54 14.72 -5.94 -1.62
CA SER A 54 15.05 -7.26 -2.18
C SER A 54 14.33 -8.41 -1.48
N LEU A 55 13.99 -8.23 -0.20
CA LEU A 55 13.28 -9.22 0.61
C LEU A 55 11.78 -9.23 0.34
N PHE A 56 11.15 -8.11 -0.05
CA PHE A 56 9.69 -8.02 -0.26
C PHE A 56 9.09 -9.17 -1.10
N PRO A 57 9.65 -9.51 -2.28
CA PRO A 57 9.12 -10.61 -3.10
C PRO A 57 9.25 -11.98 -2.42
N ARG A 58 10.23 -12.14 -1.52
CA ARG A 58 10.51 -13.38 -0.80
C ARG A 58 9.70 -13.50 0.50
N THR A 59 9.54 -12.41 1.26
CA THR A 59 8.80 -12.40 2.53
C THR A 59 7.29 -12.43 2.33
N PHE A 60 6.79 -11.82 1.25
CA PHE A 60 5.37 -11.80 0.90
C PHE A 60 5.06 -12.72 -0.29
N ALA A 61 5.88 -13.75 -0.51
CA ALA A 61 5.65 -14.71 -1.58
C ALA A 61 4.29 -15.42 -1.40
N PHE A 62 3.53 -15.51 -2.50
CA PHE A 62 2.28 -16.26 -2.51
C PHE A 62 2.56 -17.76 -2.35
N ASP A 63 2.15 -18.35 -1.22
CA ASP A 63 2.28 -19.79 -0.94
C ASP A 63 1.21 -20.60 -1.71
N ARG A 64 1.44 -20.74 -3.03
CA ARG A 64 0.56 -21.47 -3.95
C ARG A 64 0.23 -22.88 -3.45
N ARG A 65 1.21 -23.57 -2.86
CA ARG A 65 1.02 -24.93 -2.34
C ARG A 65 -0.02 -24.96 -1.22
N ARG A 66 -0.08 -23.95 -0.36
CA ARG A 66 -1.11 -23.83 0.67
C ARG A 66 -2.50 -23.61 0.05
N CYS A 67 -2.60 -22.77 -0.99
CA CYS A 67 -3.85 -22.57 -1.72
C CYS A 67 -4.32 -23.86 -2.40
N ASP A 68 -3.45 -24.57 -3.11
CA ASP A 68 -3.78 -25.84 -3.78
C ASP A 68 -4.29 -26.88 -2.77
N ARG A 69 -3.64 -26.99 -1.60
CA ARG A 69 -4.09 -27.86 -0.51
C ARG A 69 -5.48 -27.47 0.02
N LEU A 70 -5.77 -26.17 0.16
CA LEU A 70 -7.07 -25.69 0.61
C LEU A 70 -8.16 -26.01 -0.42
N VAL A 71 -7.90 -25.73 -1.70
CA VAL A 71 -8.83 -26.01 -2.81
C VAL A 71 -9.16 -27.50 -2.88
N ALA A 72 -8.15 -28.37 -2.89
CA ALA A 72 -8.35 -29.82 -2.95
C ALA A 72 -9.21 -30.34 -1.78
N ARG A 73 -8.99 -29.81 -0.56
CA ARG A 73 -9.79 -30.18 0.63
C ARG A 73 -11.26 -29.74 0.53
N VAL A 74 -11.51 -28.54 0.00
CA VAL A 74 -12.88 -28.02 -0.20
C VAL A 74 -13.58 -28.83 -1.27
N LEU A 75 -12.94 -29.05 -2.42
CA LEU A 75 -13.44 -29.86 -3.52
C LEU A 75 -13.80 -31.29 -3.07
N ALA A 76 -12.92 -31.94 -2.30
CA ALA A 76 -13.20 -33.26 -1.73
C ALA A 76 -14.41 -33.26 -0.79
N ARG A 77 -14.61 -32.21 0.02
CA ARG A 77 -15.80 -32.07 0.89
C ARG A 77 -17.08 -31.86 0.11
N LEU A 78 -17.00 -31.12 -1.00
CA LEU A 78 -18.14 -30.84 -1.87
C LEU A 78 -18.43 -31.99 -2.86
N ARG A 79 -17.61 -33.06 -2.86
CA ARG A 79 -17.65 -34.14 -3.86
C ARG A 79 -17.52 -33.63 -5.30
N LEU A 80 -16.80 -32.52 -5.46
CA LEU A 80 -16.45 -31.92 -6.74
C LEU A 80 -15.02 -32.33 -7.06
N GLY A 81 -14.82 -33.56 -7.53
CA GLY A 81 -13.49 -34.11 -7.81
C GLY A 81 -13.58 -35.41 -8.59
#